data_AF-A0A7V5ZEW3-F1
#
_entry.id   AF-A0A7V5ZEW3-F1
#
_cell.length_a   1.000
_cell.length_b   1.000
_cell.length_c   1.000
_cell.angle_alpha   90.00
_cell.angle_beta   90.00
_cell.angle_gamma   90.00
#
_symmetry.space_group_name_H-M   'P 1'
#
loop_
_entity.id
_entity.type
_entity.pdbx_description
1 polymer ?
#
loop_
_entity_poly.entity_id
_entity_poly.type
_entity_poly.pdbx_seq_one_letter_code
_entity_poly.pdbx_strand_id
1 'polypeptide(L)'
;MAAQPLANPPGRRVAVVANGTLPESEKLGRQYCRDRAVPEEHLILLKCTPSESIPEGDYLTDIQAPVRRALRERQLTEKIDFLLLVKGVPIKTAQRGFSVDSLLMCMNQTVTPRSRNPYFGKREAFSSARYGGLYLISRLEGYTFADAHALLERSLKARRADGLFLLDISPSHQRGGYAEVNEAMRRAAQLLRRKRLRVLLDETKDFIGGQKGLMGYYSWGSNDPQFKKELYTSNTFLPGAIAETAVSTSARTFLPTEHGQSLIADLIRAGVTGVKGYVSEPYADALCLADILFDRYTDGYT
;
A
#
# COMPACT_ATOMS: atom_id res chain seq x y z
N MET A 1 11.66 12.56 -28.21
CA MET A 1 10.51 11.62 -28.22
C MET A 1 9.61 11.98 -27.06
N ALA A 2 8.36 12.37 -27.33
CA ALA A 2 7.38 12.66 -26.30
C ALA A 2 7.14 11.38 -25.48
N ALA A 3 7.32 11.46 -24.16
CA ALA A 3 6.95 10.37 -23.28
C ALA A 3 5.43 10.14 -23.44
N GLN A 4 5.05 9.00 -24.01
CA GLN A 4 3.67 8.53 -23.91
C GLN A 4 3.32 8.53 -22.42
N PRO A 5 2.18 9.12 -22.00
CA PRO A 5 1.70 8.89 -20.66
C PRO A 5 1.59 7.38 -20.49
N LEU A 6 2.26 6.84 -19.47
CA LEU A 6 2.09 5.45 -19.05
C LEU A 6 0.58 5.22 -19.01
N ALA A 7 0.09 4.36 -19.89
CA ALA A 7 -1.33 4.08 -20.02
C ALA A 7 -1.79 3.53 -18.66
N ASN A 8 -2.33 4.41 -17.83
CA ASN A 8 -3.02 4.09 -16.59
C ASN A 8 -3.91 2.89 -16.93
N PRO A 9 -3.78 1.72 -16.25
CA PRO A 9 -4.62 0.59 -16.60
C PRO A 9 -6.06 1.12 -16.60
N PRO A 10 -6.76 1.02 -17.73
CA PRO A 10 -8.08 1.64 -17.84
C PRO A 10 -8.92 1.12 -16.68
N GLY A 11 -9.69 2.00 -16.04
CA GLY A 11 -10.45 1.69 -14.83
C GLY A 11 -11.33 0.44 -14.94
N ARG A 12 -11.55 -0.07 -16.16
CA ARG A 12 -12.10 -1.39 -16.47
C ARG A 12 -11.44 -2.60 -15.80
N ARG A 13 -10.21 -2.50 -15.27
CA ARG A 13 -9.55 -3.61 -14.52
C ARG A 13 -9.70 -3.49 -13.00
N VAL A 14 -10.38 -2.45 -12.51
CA VAL A 14 -10.48 -2.12 -11.10
C VAL A 14 -11.93 -2.25 -10.64
N ALA A 15 -12.15 -2.91 -9.50
CA ALA A 15 -13.38 -2.80 -8.74
C ALA A 15 -13.15 -1.99 -7.46
N VAL A 16 -14.05 -1.05 -7.19
CA VAL A 16 -13.95 -0.17 -6.02
C VAL A 16 -14.92 -0.69 -4.96
N VAL A 17 -14.42 -0.89 -3.74
CA VAL A 17 -15.20 -1.40 -2.62
C VAL A 17 -15.26 -0.32 -1.54
N ALA A 18 -16.45 0.19 -1.27
CA ALA A 18 -16.69 1.23 -0.28
C ALA A 18 -17.73 0.80 0.75
N ASN A 19 -17.72 1.44 1.91
CA ASN A 19 -18.72 1.17 2.95
C ASN A 19 -19.97 2.04 2.70
N GLY A 20 -21.04 1.45 2.19
CA GLY A 20 -22.30 2.13 1.91
C GLY A 20 -23.10 2.53 3.15
N THR A 21 -22.65 2.18 4.36
CA THR A 21 -23.21 2.73 5.62
C THR A 21 -22.60 4.08 5.99
N LEU A 22 -21.51 4.48 5.31
CA LEU A 22 -20.80 5.73 5.53
C LEU A 22 -20.87 6.61 4.27
N PRO A 23 -21.64 7.73 4.29
CA PRO A 23 -21.78 8.62 3.14
C PRO A 23 -20.45 9.11 2.56
N GLU A 24 -19.45 9.38 3.39
CA GLU A 24 -18.12 9.83 2.98
C GLU A 24 -17.32 8.75 2.24
N SER A 25 -17.48 7.48 2.65
CA SER A 25 -16.86 6.33 1.99
C SER A 25 -17.46 6.12 0.61
N GLU A 26 -18.79 6.14 0.50
CA GLU A 26 -19.48 6.08 -0.78
C GLU A 26 -19.09 7.25 -1.69
N LYS A 27 -19.10 8.48 -1.17
CA LYS A 27 -18.72 9.68 -1.92
C LYS A 27 -17.31 9.57 -2.49
N LEU A 28 -16.34 9.15 -1.67
CA LEU A 28 -14.95 8.97 -2.11
C LEU A 28 -14.81 7.82 -3.13
N GLY A 29 -15.53 6.71 -2.95
CA GLY A 29 -15.56 5.61 -3.92
C GLY A 29 -16.09 6.03 -5.28
N ARG A 30 -17.23 6.74 -5.31
CA ARG A 30 -17.80 7.31 -6.55
C ARG A 30 -16.87 8.32 -7.20
N GLN A 31 -16.21 9.15 -6.40
CA GLN A 31 -15.21 10.09 -6.89
C GLN A 31 -14.03 9.38 -7.54
N TYR A 32 -13.48 8.33 -6.92
CA TYR A 32 -12.42 7.53 -7.54
C TYR A 32 -12.90 6.95 -8.88
N CYS A 33 -14.11 6.39 -8.93
CA CYS A 33 -14.62 5.82 -10.16
C CYS A 33 -14.67 6.83 -11.30
N ARG A 34 -15.22 8.02 -11.05
CA ARG A 34 -15.27 9.10 -12.02
C ARG A 34 -13.88 9.56 -12.46
N ASP A 35 -13.01 9.87 -11.50
CA ASP A 35 -11.72 10.51 -11.76
C ASP A 35 -10.71 9.53 -12.41
N ARG A 36 -10.92 8.20 -12.27
CA ARG A 36 -10.10 7.14 -12.88
C ARG A 36 -10.80 6.39 -14.02
N ALA A 37 -11.98 6.84 -14.44
CA ALA A 37 -12.79 6.19 -15.47
C ALA A 37 -13.03 4.69 -15.18
N VAL A 38 -13.31 4.35 -13.92
CA VAL A 38 -13.82 3.04 -13.51
C VAL A 38 -15.32 3.01 -13.78
N PRO A 39 -15.84 2.02 -14.52
CA PRO A 39 -17.27 1.87 -14.76
C PRO A 39 -18.09 1.83 -13.46
N GLU A 40 -19.30 2.41 -13.46
CA GLU A 40 -20.12 2.51 -12.25
C GLU A 40 -20.51 1.11 -11.72
N GLU A 41 -20.71 0.15 -12.63
CA GLU A 41 -21.00 -1.24 -12.29
C GLU A 41 -19.84 -1.94 -11.55
N HIS A 42 -18.64 -1.38 -11.53
CA HIS A 42 -17.51 -1.88 -10.74
C HIS A 42 -17.50 -1.36 -9.29
N LEU A 43 -18.38 -0.42 -8.93
CA LEU A 43 -18.51 0.06 -7.55
C LEU A 43 -19.36 -0.91 -6.72
N ILE A 44 -18.75 -1.46 -5.67
CA ILE A 44 -19.37 -2.39 -4.72
C ILE A 44 -19.56 -1.64 -3.39
N LEU A 45 -20.81 -1.38 -3.03
CA LEU A 45 -21.18 -0.79 -1.75
C LEU A 45 -21.49 -1.90 -0.75
N LEU A 46 -20.69 -1.98 0.30
CA LEU A 46 -20.85 -2.94 1.38
C LEU A 46 -21.76 -2.38 2.47
N LYS A 47 -22.43 -3.29 3.20
CA LYS A 47 -23.05 -2.97 4.48
C LYS A 47 -22.21 -3.65 5.56
N CYS A 48 -21.24 -2.94 6.12
CA CYS A 48 -20.34 -3.46 7.14
C CYS A 48 -20.05 -2.40 8.21
N THR A 49 -19.49 -2.83 9.33
CA THR A 49 -19.11 -1.93 10.43
C THR A 49 -18.15 -0.82 9.96
N PRO A 50 -18.29 0.42 10.45
CA PRO A 50 -17.33 1.50 10.20
C PRO A 50 -16.04 1.36 11.03
N SER A 51 -16.00 0.40 11.97
CA SER A 51 -14.82 0.11 12.79
C SER A 51 -13.64 -0.38 11.93
N GLU A 52 -12.42 -0.03 12.35
CA GLU A 52 -11.19 -0.54 11.73
C GLU A 52 -11.04 -2.07 11.88
N SER A 53 -11.77 -2.66 12.83
CA SER A 53 -11.73 -4.09 13.15
C SER A 53 -13.11 -4.72 13.00
N ILE A 54 -13.17 -5.89 12.37
CA ILE A 54 -14.41 -6.65 12.13
C ILE A 54 -14.30 -8.08 12.70
N PRO A 55 -15.31 -8.63 13.39
CA PRO A 55 -15.31 -10.04 13.78
C PRO A 55 -15.12 -10.99 12.57
N GLU A 56 -14.42 -12.12 12.71
CA GLU A 56 -14.17 -13.00 11.55
C GLU A 56 -15.46 -13.53 10.89
N GLY A 57 -16.51 -13.82 11.69
CA GLY A 57 -17.81 -14.23 11.17
C GLY A 57 -18.42 -13.16 10.26
N ASP A 58 -18.45 -11.93 10.76
CA ASP A 58 -18.99 -10.76 10.04
C ASP A 58 -18.15 -10.43 8.80
N TYR A 59 -16.82 -10.63 8.82
CA TYR A 59 -15.99 -10.50 7.62
C TYR A 59 -16.48 -11.39 6.48
N LEU A 60 -16.86 -12.64 6.77
CA LEU A 60 -17.34 -13.58 5.76
C LEU A 60 -18.69 -13.13 5.18
N THR A 61 -19.61 -12.66 6.01
CA THR A 61 -20.98 -12.30 5.61
C THR A 61 -21.11 -10.90 5.02
N ASP A 62 -20.33 -9.94 5.52
CA ASP A 62 -20.54 -8.51 5.27
C ASP A 62 -19.52 -7.94 4.26
N ILE A 63 -18.39 -8.62 4.09
CA ILE A 63 -17.31 -8.20 3.17
C ILE A 63 -17.05 -9.26 2.10
N GLN A 64 -16.56 -10.45 2.47
CA GLN A 64 -16.10 -11.43 1.48
C GLN A 64 -17.24 -11.92 0.56
N ALA A 65 -18.35 -12.38 1.13
CA ALA A 65 -19.46 -12.91 0.34
C ALA A 65 -20.11 -11.83 -0.55
N PRO A 66 -20.37 -10.59 -0.09
CA PRO A 66 -20.90 -9.53 -0.95
C PRO A 66 -19.95 -9.11 -2.07
N VAL A 67 -18.64 -9.00 -1.82
CA VAL A 67 -17.65 -8.72 -2.88
C VAL A 67 -17.66 -9.83 -3.92
N ARG A 68 -17.56 -11.10 -3.49
CA ARG A 68 -17.57 -12.26 -4.41
C ARG A 68 -18.87 -12.33 -5.21
N ARG A 69 -20.01 -12.09 -4.56
CA ARG A 69 -21.33 -12.06 -5.21
C ARG A 69 -21.40 -10.97 -6.27
N ALA A 70 -21.00 -9.74 -5.94
CA ALA A 70 -21.04 -8.62 -6.87
C ALA A 70 -20.14 -8.85 -8.09
N LEU A 71 -18.91 -9.36 -7.91
CA LEU A 71 -18.02 -9.67 -9.02
C LEU A 71 -18.61 -10.74 -9.95
N ARG A 72 -19.25 -11.78 -9.40
CA ARG A 72 -19.88 -12.84 -10.17
C ARG A 72 -21.11 -12.36 -10.93
N GLU A 73 -22.07 -11.75 -10.23
CA GLU A 73 -23.36 -11.34 -10.81
C GLU A 73 -23.20 -10.28 -11.90
N ARG A 74 -22.16 -9.44 -11.78
CA ARG A 74 -21.83 -8.40 -12.76
C ARG A 74 -20.83 -8.87 -13.83
N GLN A 75 -20.47 -10.16 -13.85
CA GLN A 75 -19.56 -10.77 -14.82
C GLN A 75 -18.19 -10.05 -14.89
N LEU A 76 -17.64 -9.78 -13.71
CA LEU A 76 -16.39 -9.03 -13.50
C LEU A 76 -15.21 -9.92 -13.11
N THR A 77 -15.45 -11.17 -12.69
CA THR A 77 -14.40 -12.10 -12.20
C THR A 77 -13.17 -12.20 -13.12
N GLU A 78 -13.40 -12.28 -14.44
CA GLU A 78 -12.31 -12.39 -15.44
C GLU A 78 -11.81 -11.04 -15.96
N LYS A 79 -12.42 -9.93 -15.55
CA LYS A 79 -12.09 -8.56 -16.01
C LYS A 79 -11.29 -7.77 -14.98
N ILE A 80 -11.49 -8.09 -13.71
CA ILE A 80 -10.93 -7.35 -12.59
C ILE A 80 -9.63 -8.01 -12.15
N ASP A 81 -8.60 -7.19 -12.03
CA ASP A 81 -7.30 -7.59 -11.52
C ASP A 81 -6.98 -6.90 -10.19
N PHE A 82 -7.63 -5.76 -9.94
CA PHE A 82 -7.38 -4.92 -8.79
C PHE A 82 -8.66 -4.63 -8.01
N LEU A 83 -8.61 -4.78 -6.68
CA LEU A 83 -9.64 -4.21 -5.81
C LEU A 83 -9.07 -2.98 -5.10
N LEU A 84 -9.80 -1.88 -5.14
CA LEU A 84 -9.51 -0.69 -4.33
C LEU A 84 -10.50 -0.63 -3.18
N LEU A 85 -10.02 -0.71 -1.94
CA LEU A 85 -10.86 -0.47 -0.78
C LEU A 85 -10.81 1.01 -0.39
N VAL A 86 -11.94 1.54 0.05
CA VAL A 86 -12.06 2.95 0.46
C VAL A 86 -12.14 3.03 1.99
N LYS A 87 -11.54 4.08 2.58
CA LYS A 87 -11.64 4.40 4.01
C LYS A 87 -13.06 4.17 4.53
N GLY A 88 -13.17 3.53 5.68
CA GLY A 88 -14.44 3.08 6.26
C GLY A 88 -14.74 1.60 6.02
N VAL A 89 -14.01 0.92 5.13
CA VAL A 89 -13.95 -0.56 5.10
C VAL A 89 -12.95 -1.03 6.18
N PRO A 90 -13.30 -1.99 7.06
CA PRO A 90 -12.40 -2.50 8.10
C PRO A 90 -11.03 -2.92 7.55
N ILE A 91 -9.95 -2.68 8.29
CA ILE A 91 -8.57 -2.99 7.86
C ILE A 91 -8.12 -4.39 8.31
N LYS A 92 -8.71 -4.94 9.37
CA LYS A 92 -8.33 -6.25 9.92
C LYS A 92 -9.49 -6.99 10.60
N THR A 93 -9.33 -8.30 10.76
CA THR A 93 -10.22 -9.11 11.62
C THR A 93 -9.89 -8.91 13.09
N ALA A 94 -10.89 -8.99 13.96
CA ALA A 94 -10.75 -8.61 15.37
C ALA A 94 -10.01 -9.64 16.23
N GLN A 95 -10.20 -10.93 15.98
CA GLN A 95 -9.62 -11.97 16.83
C GLN A 95 -8.21 -12.34 16.38
N ARG A 96 -8.01 -12.56 15.07
CA ARG A 96 -6.72 -12.99 14.50
C ARG A 96 -5.85 -11.85 13.99
N GLY A 97 -6.40 -10.64 13.84
CA GLY A 97 -5.65 -9.50 13.29
C GLY A 97 -5.31 -9.67 11.81
N PHE A 98 -6.01 -10.53 11.08
CA PHE A 98 -5.72 -10.73 9.66
C PHE A 98 -6.14 -9.51 8.85
N SER A 99 -5.25 -9.04 7.98
CA SER A 99 -5.57 -7.95 7.04
C SER A 99 -6.74 -8.35 6.16
N VAL A 100 -7.78 -7.52 6.13
CA VAL A 100 -8.92 -7.66 5.22
C VAL A 100 -8.44 -7.69 3.77
N ASP A 101 -7.40 -6.92 3.46
CA ASP A 101 -6.79 -6.82 2.14
C ASP A 101 -6.17 -8.17 1.74
N SER A 102 -5.38 -8.78 2.61
CA SER A 102 -4.81 -10.11 2.34
C SER A 102 -5.91 -11.19 2.23
N LEU A 103 -6.95 -11.12 3.05
CA LEU A 103 -8.07 -12.08 2.99
C LEU A 103 -8.92 -11.93 1.71
N LEU A 104 -9.06 -10.71 1.18
CA LEU A 104 -9.74 -10.46 -0.10
C LEU A 104 -8.85 -10.82 -1.29
N MET A 105 -7.55 -10.53 -1.22
CA MET A 105 -6.56 -10.91 -2.24
C MET A 105 -6.65 -12.41 -2.56
N CYS A 106 -6.74 -13.25 -1.52
CA CYS A 106 -6.76 -14.70 -1.66
C CYS A 106 -8.17 -15.31 -1.54
N MET A 107 -9.26 -14.54 -1.63
CA MET A 107 -10.61 -15.05 -1.35
C MET A 107 -11.08 -16.19 -2.28
N ASN A 108 -10.39 -16.39 -3.41
CA ASN A 108 -10.67 -17.48 -4.37
C ASN A 108 -9.62 -18.60 -4.30
N GLN A 109 -8.72 -18.56 -3.32
CA GLN A 109 -7.63 -19.50 -3.16
C GLN A 109 -7.66 -20.18 -1.80
N THR A 110 -7.22 -21.43 -1.77
CA THR A 110 -6.91 -22.12 -0.53
C THR A 110 -5.50 -21.74 -0.09
N VAL A 111 -5.40 -20.90 0.95
CA VAL A 111 -4.10 -20.46 1.51
C VAL A 111 -4.01 -20.73 3.00
N THR A 112 -2.79 -20.80 3.51
CA THR A 112 -2.48 -20.80 4.94
C THR A 112 -1.70 -19.52 5.28
N PRO A 113 -1.55 -19.14 6.57
CA PRO A 113 -0.87 -17.89 6.97
C PRO A 113 0.59 -17.73 6.48
N ARG A 114 1.20 -18.77 5.92
CA ARG A 114 2.57 -18.77 5.40
C ARG A 114 2.65 -19.12 3.91
N SER A 115 1.51 -19.15 3.22
CA SER A 115 1.47 -19.34 1.77
C SER A 115 2.25 -18.22 1.08
N ARG A 116 3.13 -18.61 0.14
CA ARG A 116 3.87 -17.64 -0.69
C ARG A 116 2.95 -17.06 -1.75
N ASN A 117 3.03 -15.76 -1.97
CA ASN A 117 2.30 -15.12 -3.07
C ASN A 117 2.92 -15.58 -4.41
N PRO A 118 2.14 -16.21 -5.32
CA PRO A 118 2.66 -16.73 -6.59
C PRO A 118 3.15 -15.63 -7.55
N TYR A 119 2.71 -14.39 -7.37
CA TYR A 119 3.17 -13.23 -8.12
C TYR A 119 4.45 -12.59 -7.56
N PHE A 120 4.89 -12.99 -6.36
CA PHE A 120 6.09 -12.41 -5.73
C PHE A 120 7.32 -12.56 -6.63
N GLY A 121 8.05 -11.45 -6.81
CA GLY A 121 9.30 -11.39 -7.58
C GLY A 121 9.13 -11.49 -9.11
N LYS A 122 7.92 -11.64 -9.64
CA LYS A 122 7.68 -11.73 -11.08
C LYS A 122 7.99 -10.39 -11.80
N ARG A 123 8.39 -10.49 -13.07
CA ARG A 123 8.71 -9.36 -13.97
C ARG A 123 7.72 -9.31 -15.14
N GLU A 124 6.46 -9.60 -14.86
CA GLU A 124 5.38 -9.57 -15.84
C GLU A 124 4.18 -8.81 -15.29
N ALA A 125 3.34 -8.29 -16.18
CA ALA A 125 2.12 -7.62 -15.78
C ALA A 125 1.20 -8.61 -15.04
N PHE A 126 0.60 -8.15 -13.95
CA PHE A 126 -0.33 -8.96 -13.16
C PHE A 126 -1.62 -9.23 -13.94
N SER A 127 -2.17 -10.44 -13.76
CA SER A 127 -3.53 -10.79 -14.17
C SER A 127 -4.14 -11.79 -13.18
N SER A 128 -5.32 -11.50 -12.65
CA SER A 128 -6.08 -12.34 -11.73
C SER A 128 -6.30 -13.74 -12.31
N ALA A 129 -6.76 -13.81 -13.57
CA ALA A 129 -7.01 -15.08 -14.26
C ALA A 129 -5.74 -15.96 -14.32
N ARG A 130 -4.58 -15.35 -14.59
CA ARG A 130 -3.29 -16.06 -14.66
C ARG A 130 -2.81 -16.57 -13.31
N TYR A 131 -3.12 -15.86 -12.23
CA TYR A 131 -2.70 -16.21 -10.87
C TYR A 131 -3.84 -16.78 -10.03
N GLY A 132 -4.71 -17.59 -10.65
CA GLY A 132 -5.70 -18.39 -9.92
C GLY A 132 -6.75 -17.55 -9.19
N GLY A 133 -7.21 -16.46 -9.81
CA GLY A 133 -8.25 -15.60 -9.25
C GLY A 133 -7.79 -14.73 -8.08
N LEU A 134 -6.47 -14.50 -7.93
CA LEU A 134 -5.90 -13.55 -6.97
C LEU A 134 -6.23 -12.12 -7.41
N TYR A 135 -6.51 -11.23 -6.47
CA TYR A 135 -6.63 -9.80 -6.77
C TYR A 135 -5.51 -9.01 -6.10
N LEU A 136 -4.91 -8.05 -6.80
CA LEU A 136 -4.03 -7.08 -6.14
C LEU A 136 -4.89 -6.02 -5.44
N ILE A 137 -4.63 -5.78 -4.17
CA ILE A 137 -5.45 -4.92 -3.33
C ILE A 137 -4.69 -3.65 -2.99
N SER A 138 -5.39 -2.51 -3.06
CA SER A 138 -4.89 -1.21 -2.59
C SER A 138 -5.98 -0.48 -1.81
N ARG A 139 -5.61 0.57 -1.09
CA ARG A 139 -6.56 1.38 -0.30
C ARG A 139 -6.40 2.87 -0.51
N LEU A 140 -7.52 3.58 -0.48
CA LEU A 140 -7.56 5.00 -0.12
C LEU A 140 -7.80 5.11 1.39
N GLU A 141 -6.77 5.46 2.14
CA GLU A 141 -6.80 5.47 3.60
C GLU A 141 -5.97 6.63 4.17
N GLY A 142 -6.14 6.93 5.44
CA GLY A 142 -5.41 7.99 6.15
C GLY A 142 -6.14 8.34 7.45
N TYR A 143 -5.65 9.30 8.23
CA TYR A 143 -6.33 9.65 9.49
C TYR A 143 -7.76 10.12 9.26
N THR A 144 -7.99 10.82 8.16
CA THR A 144 -9.27 11.40 7.78
C THR A 144 -9.66 11.00 6.36
N PHE A 145 -10.92 11.24 5.97
CA PHE A 145 -11.33 11.13 4.58
C PHE A 145 -10.61 12.14 3.67
N ALA A 146 -10.16 13.28 4.21
CA ALA A 146 -9.34 14.24 3.47
C ALA A 146 -7.96 13.67 3.14
N ASP A 147 -7.32 12.93 4.06
CA ASP A 147 -6.05 12.24 3.80
C ASP A 147 -6.21 11.16 2.72
N ALA A 148 -7.29 10.36 2.81
CA ALA A 148 -7.62 9.34 1.82
C ALA A 148 -7.90 9.94 0.44
N HIS A 149 -8.61 11.07 0.38
CA HIS A 149 -8.84 11.83 -0.85
C HIS A 149 -7.54 12.42 -1.42
N ALA A 150 -6.63 12.91 -0.56
CA ALA A 150 -5.34 13.42 -0.99
C ALA A 150 -4.45 12.34 -1.64
N LEU A 151 -4.57 11.06 -1.25
CA LEU A 151 -3.92 9.95 -1.99
C LEU A 151 -4.40 9.89 -3.44
N LEU A 152 -5.72 9.94 -3.66
CA LEU A 152 -6.29 9.97 -5.01
C LEU A 152 -5.77 11.18 -5.79
N GLU A 153 -5.83 12.39 -5.23
CA GLU A 153 -5.34 13.58 -5.93
C GLU A 153 -3.87 13.50 -6.32
N ARG A 154 -3.01 13.07 -5.39
CA ARG A 154 -1.58 12.92 -5.66
C ARG A 154 -1.31 11.85 -6.71
N SER A 155 -2.11 10.79 -6.73
CA SER A 155 -2.00 9.74 -7.73
C SER A 155 -2.43 10.21 -9.13
N LEU A 156 -3.39 11.13 -9.24
CA LEU A 156 -3.80 11.75 -10.51
C LEU A 156 -2.78 12.78 -11.02
N LYS A 157 -2.12 13.47 -10.09
CA LYS A 157 -1.03 14.44 -10.38
C LYS A 157 0.32 13.74 -10.61
N ALA A 158 0.40 12.42 -10.44
CA ALA A 158 1.64 11.67 -10.58
C ALA A 158 2.18 11.78 -12.01
N ARG A 159 3.46 12.10 -12.10
CA ARG A 159 4.21 12.16 -13.35
C ARG A 159 5.64 11.73 -13.06
N ARG A 160 6.36 11.30 -14.10
CA ARG A 160 7.81 11.09 -13.99
C ARG A 160 8.44 12.38 -13.46
N ALA A 161 9.20 12.26 -12.37
CA ALA A 161 9.92 13.38 -11.77
C ALA A 161 11.24 12.92 -11.17
N ASP A 162 12.23 13.80 -11.18
CA ASP A 162 13.58 13.54 -10.68
C ASP A 162 13.70 13.83 -9.17
N GLY A 163 12.84 13.16 -8.40
CA GLY A 163 12.83 13.24 -6.93
C GLY A 163 13.89 12.35 -6.28
N LEU A 164 14.11 12.58 -4.98
CA LEU A 164 15.10 11.85 -4.18
C LEU A 164 14.52 10.52 -3.67
N PHE A 165 15.31 9.45 -3.76
CA PHE A 165 15.05 8.20 -3.05
C PHE A 165 15.87 8.19 -1.75
N LEU A 166 15.19 8.22 -0.61
CA LEU A 166 15.81 8.10 0.71
C LEU A 166 15.70 6.65 1.21
N LEU A 167 16.84 6.05 1.51
CA LEU A 167 16.98 4.71 2.09
C LEU A 167 17.76 4.85 3.40
N ASP A 168 17.08 4.70 4.52
CA ASP A 168 17.59 4.94 5.87
C ASP A 168 17.80 3.61 6.60
N ILE A 169 19.05 3.13 6.60
CA ILE A 169 19.45 1.84 7.18
C ILE A 169 19.67 1.99 8.68
N SER A 170 19.27 0.96 9.42
CA SER A 170 19.57 0.86 10.84
C SER A 170 20.75 -0.10 11.07
N PRO A 171 21.96 0.37 11.42
CA PRO A 171 23.14 -0.48 11.55
C PRO A 171 23.08 -1.45 12.74
N SER A 172 22.10 -1.32 13.65
CA SER A 172 21.86 -2.30 14.71
C SER A 172 21.18 -3.59 14.22
N HIS A 173 20.62 -3.59 13.01
CA HIS A 173 19.83 -4.69 12.44
C HIS A 173 20.68 -5.61 11.56
N GLN A 174 21.55 -6.43 12.19
CA GLN A 174 22.59 -7.21 11.48
C GLN A 174 22.37 -8.74 11.47
N ARG A 175 21.21 -9.24 11.90
CA ARG A 175 20.96 -10.69 12.03
C ARG A 175 19.69 -11.13 11.31
N GLY A 176 19.75 -12.32 10.70
CA GLY A 176 18.60 -12.97 10.07
C GLY A 176 17.89 -12.09 9.05
N GLY A 177 16.55 -12.14 9.04
CA GLY A 177 15.75 -11.34 8.12
C GLY A 177 15.93 -9.83 8.29
N TYR A 178 16.40 -9.35 9.45
CA TYR A 178 16.67 -7.92 9.64
C TYR A 178 17.93 -7.46 8.89
N ALA A 179 18.97 -8.31 8.83
CA ALA A 179 20.13 -8.05 7.98
C ALA A 179 19.71 -7.95 6.50
N GLU A 180 18.81 -8.84 6.08
CA GLU A 180 18.33 -8.87 4.69
C GLU A 180 17.56 -7.60 4.30
N VAL A 181 16.82 -6.98 5.21
CA VAL A 181 16.16 -5.69 4.95
C VAL A 181 17.20 -4.59 4.70
N ASN A 182 18.28 -4.54 5.48
CA ASN A 182 19.39 -3.62 5.24
C ASN A 182 20.09 -3.89 3.90
N GLU A 183 20.37 -5.15 3.60
CA GLU A 183 20.97 -5.54 2.32
C GLU A 183 20.07 -5.21 1.12
N ALA A 184 18.75 -5.40 1.24
CA ALA A 184 17.79 -5.04 0.21
C ALA A 184 17.80 -3.52 -0.04
N MET A 185 17.92 -2.69 0.99
CA MET A 185 18.09 -1.24 0.84
C MET A 185 19.41 -0.90 0.13
N ARG A 186 20.53 -1.54 0.48
CA ARG A 186 21.82 -1.34 -0.23
C ARG A 186 21.72 -1.70 -1.71
N ARG A 187 21.10 -2.85 -2.03
CA ARG A 187 20.88 -3.28 -3.43
C ARG A 187 19.96 -2.32 -4.18
N ALA A 188 18.90 -1.82 -3.55
CA ALA A 188 18.03 -0.80 -4.11
C ALA A 188 18.79 0.49 -4.45
N ALA A 189 19.64 0.96 -3.55
CA ALA A 189 20.47 2.15 -3.78
C ALA A 189 21.36 1.98 -5.01
N GLN A 190 22.02 0.83 -5.15
CA GLN A 190 22.85 0.52 -6.31
C GLN A 190 22.03 0.46 -7.61
N LEU A 191 20.87 -0.21 -7.60
CA LEU A 191 19.93 -0.28 -8.73
C LEU A 191 19.50 1.11 -9.19
N LEU A 192 19.04 1.95 -8.26
CA LEU A 192 18.58 3.31 -8.53
C LEU A 192 19.71 4.21 -9.08
N ARG A 193 20.92 4.11 -8.52
CA ARG A 193 22.12 4.81 -9.03
C ARG A 193 22.45 4.39 -10.46
N ARG A 194 22.37 3.09 -10.80
CA ARG A 194 22.56 2.61 -12.18
C ARG A 194 21.52 3.17 -13.15
N LYS A 195 20.29 3.39 -12.69
CA LYS A 195 19.22 4.08 -13.45
C LYS A 195 19.39 5.61 -13.49
N ARG A 196 20.50 6.15 -12.96
CA ARG A 196 20.81 7.59 -12.87
C ARG A 196 19.77 8.39 -12.07
N LEU A 197 19.14 7.76 -11.08
CA LEU A 197 18.22 8.42 -10.16
C LEU A 197 18.95 8.94 -8.92
N ARG A 198 18.38 9.98 -8.29
CA ARG A 198 18.94 10.60 -7.09
C ARG A 198 18.67 9.71 -5.88
N VAL A 199 19.72 9.33 -5.15
CA VAL A 199 19.64 8.43 -4.00
C VAL A 199 20.44 8.99 -2.83
N LEU A 200 19.79 9.07 -1.66
CA LEU A 200 20.43 9.22 -0.36
C LEU A 200 20.31 7.87 0.36
N LEU A 201 21.45 7.18 0.50
CA LEU A 201 21.55 5.97 1.32
C LEU A 201 22.25 6.40 2.60
N ASP A 202 21.52 6.40 3.71
CA ASP A 202 22.09 6.60 5.04
C ASP A 202 22.42 5.24 5.64
N GLU A 203 23.68 5.07 6.07
CA GLU A 203 24.16 3.89 6.78
C GLU A 203 24.70 4.24 8.17
N THR A 204 24.44 5.47 8.62
CA THR A 204 24.90 5.95 9.91
C THR A 204 23.99 5.41 11.00
N LYS A 205 24.30 5.72 12.26
CA LYS A 205 23.40 5.38 13.37
C LYS A 205 22.21 6.33 13.47
N ASP A 206 22.28 7.51 12.85
CA ASP A 206 21.31 8.57 13.06
C ASP A 206 20.09 8.31 12.17
N PHE A 207 18.89 8.37 12.74
CA PHE A 207 17.67 8.34 11.94
C PHE A 207 17.52 9.66 11.19
N ILE A 208 17.48 9.65 9.87
CA ILE A 208 17.45 10.90 9.09
C ILE A 208 16.06 11.28 8.57
N GLY A 209 15.78 12.59 8.62
CA GLY A 209 14.55 13.19 8.14
C GLY A 209 14.79 14.51 7.41
N GLY A 210 13.74 15.33 7.32
CA GLY A 210 13.81 16.69 6.76
C GLY A 210 13.95 16.76 5.24
N GLN A 211 13.92 15.61 4.55
CA GLN A 211 14.12 15.58 3.12
C GLN A 211 12.88 16.07 2.38
N LYS A 212 13.11 16.85 1.31
CA LYS A 212 12.04 17.43 0.49
C LYS A 212 12.09 16.86 -0.91
N GLY A 213 10.92 16.74 -1.53
CA GLY A 213 10.80 16.22 -2.89
C GLY A 213 11.18 14.74 -3.02
N LEU A 214 10.82 13.92 -2.02
CA LEU A 214 11.04 12.48 -2.07
C LEU A 214 10.17 11.83 -3.15
N MET A 215 10.78 10.92 -3.92
CA MET A 215 10.12 10.00 -4.86
C MET A 215 10.04 8.57 -4.32
N GLY A 216 10.97 8.20 -3.44
CA GLY A 216 10.97 6.93 -2.73
C GLY A 216 11.45 7.11 -1.30
N TYR A 217 10.87 6.36 -0.37
CA TYR A 217 11.29 6.36 1.04
C TYR A 217 11.26 4.94 1.60
N TYR A 218 12.33 4.53 2.28
CA TYR A 218 12.37 3.30 3.06
C TYR A 218 13.17 3.55 4.33
N SER A 219 12.61 3.25 5.50
CA SER A 219 13.35 3.27 6.76
C SER A 219 12.90 2.16 7.71
N TRP A 220 13.59 2.07 8.84
CA TRP A 220 13.17 1.25 9.98
C TRP A 220 12.09 1.89 10.84
N GLY A 221 11.69 3.13 10.57
CA GLY A 221 10.72 3.87 11.39
C GLY A 221 11.02 3.73 12.88
N SER A 222 9.99 3.50 13.71
CA SER A 222 10.15 3.30 15.16
C SER A 222 10.89 2.03 15.57
N ASN A 223 11.25 1.15 14.62
CA ASN A 223 12.16 0.04 14.92
C ASN A 223 13.64 0.49 14.88
N ASP A 224 13.95 1.68 14.38
CA ASP A 224 15.28 2.26 14.53
C ASP A 224 15.52 2.77 15.98
N PRO A 225 16.64 2.42 16.64
CA PRO A 225 16.94 2.90 17.99
C PRO A 225 17.09 4.43 18.13
N GLN A 226 17.41 5.13 17.06
CA GLN A 226 17.53 6.59 17.00
C GLN A 226 16.29 7.28 16.40
N PHE A 227 15.19 6.54 16.22
CA PHE A 227 13.95 7.08 15.67
C PHE A 227 13.48 8.34 16.40
N LYS A 228 13.14 9.37 15.62
CA LYS A 228 12.49 10.59 16.10
C LYS A 228 11.27 10.87 15.24
N LYS A 229 10.10 11.00 15.86
CA LYS A 229 8.83 11.22 15.15
C LYS A 229 8.84 12.52 14.34
N GLU A 230 9.53 13.53 14.85
CA GLU A 230 9.69 14.84 14.20
C GLU A 230 10.47 14.69 12.89
N LEU A 231 11.53 13.89 12.88
CA LEU A 231 12.31 13.62 11.67
C LEU A 231 11.51 12.81 10.65
N TYR A 232 10.82 11.76 11.10
CA TYR A 232 9.96 10.94 10.26
C TYR A 232 8.85 11.76 9.56
N THR A 233 8.19 12.64 10.31
CA THR A 233 7.07 13.48 9.81
C THR A 233 7.52 14.73 9.06
N SER A 234 8.79 15.14 9.19
CA SER A 234 9.33 16.32 8.49
C SER A 234 9.63 16.09 6.99
N ASN A 235 9.64 14.83 6.54
CA ASN A 235 9.82 14.47 5.14
C ASN A 235 8.63 14.94 4.29
N THR A 236 8.88 15.32 3.03
CA THR A 236 7.80 15.66 2.08
C THR A 236 8.04 15.00 0.73
N PHE A 237 6.94 14.70 0.04
CA PHE A 237 6.92 13.79 -1.10
C PHE A 237 6.37 14.47 -2.35
N LEU A 238 6.86 14.04 -3.51
CA LEU A 238 6.30 14.43 -4.80
C LEU A 238 5.06 13.56 -5.13
N PRO A 239 4.10 14.08 -5.93
CA PRO A 239 3.03 13.24 -6.49
C PRO A 239 3.59 12.02 -7.23
N GLY A 240 3.03 10.84 -6.92
CA GLY A 240 3.51 9.54 -7.41
C GLY A 240 4.48 8.83 -6.46
N ALA A 241 5.07 9.52 -5.48
CA ALA A 241 6.05 8.93 -4.58
C ALA A 241 5.48 7.75 -3.78
N ILE A 242 6.31 6.72 -3.61
CA ILE A 242 5.98 5.53 -2.81
C ILE A 242 6.91 5.37 -1.61
N ALA A 243 6.41 4.76 -0.54
CA ALA A 243 7.17 4.49 0.66
C ALA A 243 6.96 3.08 1.22
N GLU A 244 7.89 2.67 2.09
CA GLU A 244 7.82 1.47 2.90
C GLU A 244 8.48 1.75 4.27
N THR A 245 8.10 0.98 5.29
CA THR A 245 8.77 1.00 6.60
C THR A 245 8.92 -0.42 7.12
N ALA A 246 10.09 -0.79 7.62
CA ALA A 246 10.30 -2.08 8.31
C ALA A 246 9.74 -2.06 9.75
N VAL A 247 8.42 -1.83 9.88
CA VAL A 247 7.71 -1.59 11.17
C VAL A 247 6.48 -2.48 11.30
N SER A 248 6.44 -3.30 12.34
CA SER A 248 5.52 -4.44 12.47
C SER A 248 4.03 -4.13 12.53
N THR A 249 3.64 -2.93 12.98
CA THR A 249 2.23 -2.57 13.14
C THR A 249 1.95 -1.17 12.61
N SER A 250 2.66 -0.82 11.52
CA SER A 250 2.65 0.52 10.93
C SER A 250 1.30 0.95 10.35
N ALA A 251 0.37 0.00 10.13
CA ALA A 251 -1.01 0.23 9.74
C ALA A 251 -2.01 -0.37 10.75
N ARG A 252 -1.65 -0.53 12.02
CA ARG A 252 -2.56 -1.11 13.04
C ARG A 252 -3.84 -0.31 13.27
N THR A 253 -3.77 0.98 12.95
CA THR A 253 -4.84 1.95 13.06
C THR A 253 -4.55 3.13 12.12
N PHE A 254 -5.62 3.75 11.64
CA PHE A 254 -5.67 5.04 10.99
C PHE A 254 -6.54 6.02 11.81
N LEU A 255 -6.66 5.78 13.11
CA LEU A 255 -7.12 6.78 14.07
C LEU A 255 -5.89 7.50 14.67
N PRO A 256 -5.97 8.81 14.92
CA PRO A 256 -4.87 9.54 15.56
C PRO A 256 -4.47 8.91 16.89
N THR A 257 -3.17 8.68 17.08
CA THR A 257 -2.61 8.14 18.33
C THR A 257 -1.17 8.60 18.52
N GLU A 258 -0.76 8.69 19.78
CA GLU A 258 0.61 9.03 20.19
C GLU A 258 1.40 7.83 20.71
N HIS A 259 0.75 6.66 20.81
CA HIS A 259 1.34 5.47 21.42
C HIS A 259 1.68 4.39 20.39
N GLY A 260 2.68 3.57 20.70
CA GLY A 260 3.10 2.43 19.91
C GLY A 260 4.05 2.80 18.77
N GLN A 261 4.16 1.90 17.78
CA GLN A 261 5.06 2.06 16.64
C GLN A 261 4.66 3.22 15.71
N SER A 262 5.61 3.75 14.94
CA SER A 262 5.36 4.76 13.91
C SER A 262 4.31 4.28 12.91
N LEU A 263 3.42 5.18 12.49
CA LEU A 263 2.32 4.85 11.57
C LEU A 263 2.61 5.31 10.15
N ILE A 264 2.14 4.56 9.15
CA ILE A 264 2.18 4.99 7.75
C ILE A 264 1.19 6.13 7.48
N ALA A 265 0.17 6.28 8.33
CA ALA A 265 -0.78 7.37 8.28
C ALA A 265 -0.09 8.76 8.44
N ASP A 266 1.00 8.82 9.21
CA ASP A 266 1.83 10.02 9.31
C ASP A 266 2.52 10.36 7.97
N LEU A 267 3.00 9.35 7.22
CA LEU A 267 3.58 9.56 5.87
C LEU A 267 2.51 9.97 4.85
N ILE A 268 1.31 9.40 4.95
CA ILE A 268 0.15 9.78 4.13
C ILE A 268 -0.15 11.27 4.33
N ARG A 269 -0.20 11.72 5.59
CA ARG A 269 -0.40 13.13 5.94
C ARG A 269 0.79 14.00 5.53
N ALA A 270 2.00 13.47 5.54
CA ALA A 270 3.22 14.19 5.13
C ALA A 270 3.41 14.34 3.60
N GLY A 271 2.67 13.59 2.78
CA GLY A 271 2.72 13.78 1.33
C GLY A 271 2.75 12.52 0.47
N VAL A 272 2.98 11.33 1.03
CA VAL A 272 3.24 10.14 0.20
C VAL A 272 2.01 9.73 -0.62
N THR A 273 2.22 9.24 -1.85
CA THR A 273 1.12 8.84 -2.75
C THR A 273 0.74 7.37 -2.57
N GLY A 274 1.70 6.52 -2.20
CA GLY A 274 1.45 5.12 -1.86
C GLY A 274 2.42 4.64 -0.78
N VAL A 275 1.95 3.82 0.15
CA VAL A 275 2.79 3.26 1.20
C VAL A 275 2.23 1.91 1.63
N LYS A 276 3.09 0.90 1.77
CA LYS A 276 2.69 -0.38 2.33
C LYS A 276 2.76 -0.31 3.85
N GLY A 277 1.78 -0.91 4.53
CA GLY A 277 1.76 -0.99 5.99
C GLY A 277 1.19 -2.30 6.48
N TYR A 278 1.42 -2.56 7.77
CA TYR A 278 1.15 -3.85 8.40
C TYR A 278 0.14 -3.65 9.55
N VAL A 279 -1.00 -4.32 9.47
CA VAL A 279 -2.07 -4.22 10.49
C VAL A 279 -1.75 -5.02 11.75
N SER A 280 -0.84 -5.98 11.61
CA SER A 280 -0.34 -6.93 12.61
C SER A 280 1.09 -7.35 12.24
N GLU A 281 1.81 -7.94 13.19
CA GLU A 281 3.22 -8.37 13.05
C GLU A 281 3.45 -9.18 11.76
N PRO A 282 4.27 -8.68 10.81
CA PRO A 282 4.52 -9.34 9.54
C PRO A 282 5.55 -10.47 9.64
N TYR A 283 6.41 -10.46 10.66
CA TYR A 283 7.74 -11.10 10.61
C TYR A 283 8.62 -10.52 9.49
N ALA A 284 9.94 -10.65 9.64
CA ALA A 284 10.89 -10.02 8.72
C ALA A 284 10.74 -10.46 7.25
N ASP A 285 10.19 -11.66 7.00
CA ASP A 285 10.06 -12.22 5.67
C ASP A 285 8.79 -11.79 4.90
N ALA A 286 7.85 -11.10 5.55
CA ALA A 286 6.72 -10.46 4.88
C ALA A 286 6.93 -8.95 4.63
N LEU A 287 8.05 -8.39 5.10
CA LEU A 287 8.47 -7.03 4.77
C LEU A 287 8.75 -6.92 3.26
N CYS A 288 8.42 -5.77 2.67
CA CYS A 288 8.72 -5.56 1.25
C CYS A 288 10.23 -5.39 1.06
N LEU A 289 10.81 -6.12 0.11
CA LEU A 289 12.22 -5.94 -0.24
C LEU A 289 12.39 -4.67 -1.08
N ALA A 290 13.21 -3.73 -0.60
CA ALA A 290 13.39 -2.41 -1.20
C ALA A 290 13.89 -2.48 -2.65
N ASP A 291 14.76 -3.44 -2.95
CA ASP A 291 15.32 -3.65 -4.28
C ASP A 291 14.26 -4.10 -5.28
N ILE A 292 13.35 -5.00 -4.89
CA ILE A 292 12.22 -5.37 -5.73
C ILE A 292 11.26 -4.19 -5.89
N LEU A 293 10.88 -3.54 -4.79
CA LEU A 293 9.92 -2.43 -4.78
C LEU A 293 10.34 -1.30 -5.73
N PHE A 294 11.54 -0.76 -5.52
CA PHE A 294 12.01 0.40 -6.28
C PHE A 294 12.46 0.04 -7.69
N ASP A 295 12.92 -1.19 -7.94
CA ASP A 295 13.20 -1.64 -9.30
C ASP A 295 11.92 -1.69 -10.14
N ARG A 296 10.85 -2.34 -9.64
CA ARG A 296 9.56 -2.43 -10.34
C ARG A 296 8.93 -1.06 -10.54
N TYR A 297 8.91 -0.23 -9.49
CA TYR A 297 8.35 1.12 -9.57
C TYR A 297 9.05 1.97 -10.64
N THR A 298 10.38 1.93 -10.70
CA THR A 298 11.15 2.73 -11.66
C THR A 298 11.16 2.15 -13.08
N ASP A 299 10.82 0.86 -13.24
CA ASP A 299 10.57 0.22 -14.55
C ASP A 299 9.15 0.49 -15.09
N GLY A 300 8.30 1.21 -14.34
CA GLY A 300 6.94 1.55 -14.77
C GLY A 300 5.93 0.42 -14.57
N TYR A 301 6.20 -0.53 -13.68
CA TYR A 301 5.19 -1.50 -13.25
C TYR A 301 4.17 -0.76 -12.38
N THR A 302 2.91 -0.81 -12.80
CA THR A 302 1.75 -0.22 -12.09
C THR A 302 0.61 -1.19 -12.08
#